data_AF-A0A936DBH0-F1
#
_entry.id   AF-A0A936DBH0-F1
#
_cell.length_a   1.000
_cell.length_b   1.000
_cell.length_c   1.000
_cell.angle_alpha   90.00
_cell.angle_beta   90.00
_cell.angle_gamma   90.00
#
_symmetry.space_group_name_H-M   'P 1'
#
loop_
_entity.id
_entity.type
_entity.pdbx_description
1 polymer ?
#
loop_
_entity_poly.entity_id
_entity_poly.type
_entity_poly.pdbx_seq_one_letter_code
_entity_poly.pdbx_strand_id
1 'polypeptide(L)'
;MNLRWTLPLVLVAACDNSARNEQIASVDKKVDDGAEARAAELKRKRAEEAQAKADEDDRIHQAIVKIAVAPESPPKALAEACQAVADAQDRFVERLGDAGAKSKWTASRESDLPMSIIACTSNESVVVAGCQANALDQADATMKDRMQEILDVCVSKFAKPRAGGVQAAGMAIPKRPQ
;
A
#
# COMPACT_ATOMS: atom_id res chain seq x y z
N MET A 1 -25.14 -7.17 42.66
CA MET A 1 -26.18 -7.54 41.67
C MET A 1 -25.64 -8.68 40.84
N ASN A 2 -26.26 -9.85 40.96
CA ASN A 2 -25.87 -11.12 40.35
C ASN A 2 -26.68 -11.34 39.06
N LEU A 3 -26.05 -11.64 37.92
CA LEU A 3 -26.75 -12.28 36.80
C LEU A 3 -26.07 -13.60 36.42
N ARG A 4 -26.80 -14.68 36.71
CA ARG A 4 -26.52 -16.09 36.42
C ARG A 4 -26.66 -16.33 34.91
N TRP A 5 -25.64 -16.92 34.31
CA TRP A 5 -25.76 -17.60 33.02
C TRP A 5 -26.32 -19.00 33.25
N THR A 6 -27.49 -19.29 32.69
CA THR A 6 -28.04 -20.64 32.56
C THR A 6 -28.17 -20.99 31.10
N LEU A 7 -27.32 -21.91 30.63
CA LEU A 7 -27.54 -22.73 29.44
C LEU A 7 -28.78 -23.61 29.65
N PRO A 8 -29.54 -23.89 28.58
CA PRO A 8 -30.09 -25.23 28.40
C PRO A 8 -29.61 -25.84 27.09
N LEU A 9 -28.91 -26.96 27.25
CA LEU A 9 -28.74 -28.02 26.28
C LEU A 9 -30.10 -28.74 26.15
N VAL A 10 -30.76 -28.68 24.99
CA VAL A 10 -31.86 -29.60 24.65
C VAL A 10 -31.45 -30.39 23.42
N LEU A 11 -31.42 -31.71 23.62
CA LEU A 11 -31.03 -32.75 22.70
C LEU A 11 -32.29 -33.34 22.02
N VAL A 12 -32.15 -33.69 20.73
CA VAL A 12 -32.92 -34.66 19.94
C VAL A 12 -34.28 -34.23 19.35
N ALA A 13 -34.30 -34.05 18.02
CA ALA A 13 -35.28 -34.70 17.15
C ALA A 13 -34.59 -35.14 15.86
N ALA A 14 -34.78 -36.42 15.53
CA ALA A 14 -34.17 -37.12 14.42
C ALA A 14 -34.76 -36.71 13.05
N CYS A 15 -34.03 -37.08 12.01
CA CYS A 15 -34.38 -37.18 10.60
C CYS A 15 -35.88 -37.29 10.28
N ASP A 16 -36.42 -36.30 9.59
CA ASP A 16 -37.05 -36.52 8.27
C ASP A 16 -36.94 -35.21 7.48
N ASN A 17 -35.95 -35.13 6.59
CA ASN A 17 -35.76 -33.98 5.72
C ASN A 17 -35.87 -34.40 4.25
N SER A 18 -36.73 -35.39 3.95
CA SER A 18 -36.95 -35.87 2.59
C SER A 18 -37.87 -34.92 1.81
N ALA A 19 -38.76 -34.19 2.49
CA ALA A 19 -39.68 -33.24 1.85
C ALA A 19 -39.04 -31.89 1.44
N ARG A 20 -37.92 -31.49 2.06
CA ARG A 20 -37.18 -30.28 1.66
C ARG A 20 -36.26 -30.51 0.47
N ASN A 21 -35.94 -31.75 0.13
CA ASN A 21 -35.05 -32.06 -0.99
C ASN A 21 -35.78 -32.08 -2.33
N GLU A 22 -37.06 -32.47 -2.38
CA GLU A 22 -37.86 -32.47 -3.62
C GLU A 22 -38.28 -31.07 -4.08
N GLN A 23 -38.52 -30.12 -3.18
CA GLN A 23 -38.80 -28.72 -3.58
C GLN A 23 -37.54 -27.93 -3.99
N ILE A 24 -36.33 -28.43 -3.69
CA ILE A 24 -35.08 -27.80 -4.10
C ILE A 24 -34.55 -28.41 -5.42
N ALA A 25 -35.01 -29.60 -5.81
CA ALA A 25 -34.63 -30.26 -7.05
C ALA A 25 -35.38 -29.77 -8.31
N SER A 26 -36.44 -28.97 -8.18
CA SER A 26 -37.22 -28.44 -9.31
C SER A 26 -36.91 -26.99 -9.68
N VAL A 27 -35.88 -26.38 -9.09
CA VAL A 27 -35.32 -25.09 -9.54
C VAL A 27 -33.97 -25.36 -10.22
N ASP A 28 -33.94 -26.39 -11.05
CA ASP A 28 -32.87 -26.59 -12.02
C ASP A 28 -33.07 -25.58 -13.17
N LYS A 29 -32.25 -24.52 -13.10
CA LYS A 29 -31.34 -24.18 -14.20
C LYS A 29 -32.01 -23.80 -15.53
N LYS A 30 -32.59 -22.61 -15.57
CA LYS A 30 -32.26 -21.70 -16.69
C LYS A 30 -31.06 -20.88 -16.25
N VAL A 31 -29.86 -21.36 -16.55
CA VAL A 31 -28.74 -20.46 -16.73
C VAL A 31 -29.17 -19.53 -17.85
N ASP A 32 -29.44 -18.27 -17.52
CA ASP A 32 -29.56 -17.26 -18.54
C ASP A 32 -28.17 -17.16 -19.18
N ASP A 33 -28.01 -17.76 -20.36
CA ASP A 33 -26.74 -17.73 -21.13
C ASP A 33 -26.25 -16.27 -21.32
N GLY A 34 -27.18 -15.31 -21.29
CA GLY A 34 -26.90 -13.88 -21.27
C GLY A 34 -26.23 -13.37 -19.98
N ALA A 35 -26.59 -13.90 -18.81
CA ALA A 35 -26.01 -13.54 -17.53
C ALA A 35 -24.57 -14.08 -17.39
N GLU A 36 -24.31 -15.29 -17.87
CA GLU A 36 -22.95 -15.85 -17.89
C GLU A 36 -22.05 -15.10 -18.87
N ALA A 37 -22.55 -14.77 -20.08
CA ALA A 37 -21.80 -13.96 -21.04
C ALA A 37 -21.48 -12.55 -20.50
N ARG A 38 -22.43 -11.88 -19.82
CA ARG A 38 -22.21 -10.58 -19.17
C ARG A 38 -21.21 -10.67 -18.02
N ALA A 39 -21.28 -11.73 -17.21
CA ALA A 39 -20.32 -11.95 -16.12
C ALA A 39 -18.90 -12.21 -16.64
N ALA A 40 -18.77 -12.97 -17.73
CA ALA A 40 -17.48 -13.20 -18.40
C ALA A 40 -16.90 -11.91 -18.99
N GLU A 41 -17.73 -11.07 -19.62
CA GLU A 41 -17.30 -9.78 -20.15
C GLU A 41 -16.84 -8.82 -19.05
N LEU A 42 -17.58 -8.72 -17.94
CA LEU A 42 -17.19 -7.89 -16.79
C LEU A 42 -15.89 -8.37 -16.15
N LYS A 43 -15.69 -9.69 -16.04
CA LYS A 43 -14.42 -10.27 -15.56
C LYS A 43 -13.26 -9.93 -16.49
N ARG A 44 -13.47 -10.01 -17.81
CA ARG A 44 -12.44 -9.66 -18.80
C ARG A 44 -12.09 -8.18 -18.73
N LYS A 45 -13.08 -7.29 -18.71
CA LYS A 45 -12.87 -5.84 -18.55
C LYS A 45 -12.11 -5.49 -17.27
N ARG A 46 -12.47 -6.09 -16.13
CA ARG A 46 -11.75 -5.90 -14.86
C ARG A 46 -10.31 -6.42 -14.92
N ALA A 47 -10.07 -7.55 -15.59
CA ALA A 47 -8.74 -8.10 -15.78
C ALA A 47 -7.87 -7.21 -16.68
N GLU A 48 -8.44 -6.68 -17.77
CA GLU A 48 -7.78 -5.73 -18.67
C GLU A 48 -7.45 -4.42 -17.95
N GLU A 49 -8.39 -3.85 -17.19
CA GLU A 49 -8.18 -2.66 -16.36
C GLU A 49 -7.14 -2.89 -15.26
N ALA A 50 -7.15 -4.07 -14.61
CA ALA A 50 -6.17 -4.41 -13.60
C ALA A 50 -4.77 -4.58 -14.20
N GLN A 51 -4.65 -5.21 -15.36
CA GLN A 51 -3.36 -5.35 -16.07
C GLN A 51 -2.83 -3.99 -16.50
N ALA A 52 -3.67 -3.14 -17.10
CA ALA A 52 -3.26 -1.80 -17.51
C ALA A 52 -2.79 -0.94 -16.32
N LYS A 53 -3.43 -1.07 -15.15
CA LYS A 53 -2.98 -0.40 -13.92
C LYS A 53 -1.66 -0.97 -13.41
N ALA A 54 -1.49 -2.29 -13.43
CA ALA A 54 -0.23 -2.93 -13.02
C ALA A 54 0.93 -2.50 -13.94
N ASP A 55 0.71 -2.48 -15.26
CA ASP A 55 1.72 -2.05 -16.23
C ASP A 55 2.10 -0.57 -16.03
N GLU A 56 1.13 0.29 -15.72
CA GLU A 56 1.39 1.70 -15.41
C GLU A 56 2.12 1.88 -14.07
N ASP A 57 1.69 1.14 -13.03
CA ASP A 57 2.36 1.14 -11.73
C ASP A 57 3.82 0.68 -11.85
N ASP A 58 4.08 -0.37 -12.63
CA ASP A 58 5.43 -0.85 -12.92
C ASP A 58 6.27 0.18 -13.69
N ARG A 59 5.66 0.90 -14.64
CA ARG A 59 6.34 1.99 -15.35
C ARG A 59 6.70 3.15 -14.43
N ILE A 60 5.78 3.57 -13.57
CA ILE A 60 6.02 4.63 -12.60
C ILE A 60 7.09 4.16 -11.60
N HIS A 61 7.02 2.92 -11.11
CA HIS A 61 8.03 2.33 -10.24
C HIS A 61 9.42 2.38 -10.88
N GLN A 62 9.55 1.96 -12.14
CA GLN A 62 10.83 2.03 -12.86
C GLN A 62 11.34 3.47 -13.02
N ALA A 63 10.44 4.44 -13.19
CA ALA A 63 10.81 5.85 -13.22
C ALA A 63 11.29 6.34 -11.84
N ILE A 64 10.65 5.91 -10.75
CA ILE A 64 11.08 6.18 -9.37
C ILE A 64 12.48 5.61 -9.12
N VAL A 65 12.74 4.37 -9.54
CA VAL A 65 14.06 3.72 -9.40
C VAL A 65 15.17 4.52 -10.10
N LYS A 66 14.87 5.16 -11.22
CA LYS A 66 15.82 6.00 -11.97
C LYS A 66 16.18 7.29 -11.23
N ILE A 67 15.23 7.94 -10.57
CA ILE A 67 15.47 9.18 -9.82
C ILE A 67 15.99 8.94 -8.39
N ALA A 68 15.85 7.71 -7.88
CA ALA A 68 16.40 7.26 -6.60
C ALA A 68 17.93 7.08 -6.68
N VAL A 69 18.65 8.19 -6.83
CA VAL A 69 20.12 8.26 -6.87
C VAL A 69 20.64 9.05 -5.69
N ALA A 70 21.77 8.60 -5.13
CA ALA A 70 22.45 9.34 -4.08
C ALA A 70 23.16 10.56 -4.69
N PRO A 71 23.07 11.74 -4.06
CA PRO A 71 23.81 12.92 -4.51
C PRO A 71 25.32 12.67 -4.39
N GLU A 72 26.09 13.21 -5.34
CA GLU A 72 27.56 13.06 -5.37
C GLU A 72 28.24 13.65 -4.12
N SER A 73 27.62 14.66 -3.52
CA SER A 73 28.10 15.33 -2.30
C SER A 73 26.98 15.42 -1.27
N PRO A 74 26.77 14.37 -0.45
CA PRO A 74 25.77 14.42 0.60
C PRO A 74 26.20 15.38 1.73
N PRO A 75 25.25 15.97 2.48
CA PRO A 75 25.55 16.77 3.67
C PRO A 75 26.38 15.97 4.67
N LYS A 76 27.26 16.61 5.45
CA LYS A 76 28.09 15.87 6.43
C LYS A 76 27.30 15.46 7.67
N ALA A 77 26.27 16.21 8.02
CA ALA A 77 25.44 15.97 9.20
C ALA A 77 24.11 15.31 8.81
N LEU A 78 23.73 14.26 9.53
CA LEU A 78 22.46 13.56 9.32
C LEU A 78 21.26 14.49 9.56
N ALA A 79 21.32 15.36 10.58
CA ALA A 79 20.26 16.30 10.88
C ALA A 79 20.00 17.27 9.70
N GLU A 80 21.07 17.81 9.09
CA GLU A 80 20.95 18.68 7.91
C GLU A 80 20.40 17.92 6.69
N ALA A 81 20.85 16.67 6.49
CA ALA A 81 20.33 15.84 5.41
C ALA A 81 18.83 15.53 5.60
N CYS A 82 18.39 15.25 6.82
CA CYS A 82 16.99 14.98 7.11
C CYS A 82 16.11 16.24 7.08
N GLN A 83 16.66 17.41 7.42
CA GLN A 83 15.98 18.69 7.17
C GLN A 83 15.78 18.90 5.66
N ALA A 84 16.80 18.62 4.84
CA ALA A 84 16.66 18.72 3.39
C ALA A 84 15.59 17.78 2.81
N VAL A 85 15.38 16.60 3.40
CA VAL A 85 14.26 15.71 3.04
C VAL A 85 12.92 16.36 3.38
N ALA A 86 12.77 16.93 4.57
CA ALA A 86 11.54 17.62 4.99
C ALA A 86 11.23 18.81 4.06
N ASP A 87 12.24 19.63 3.74
CA ASP A 87 12.08 20.75 2.82
C ASP A 87 11.73 20.26 1.39
N ALA A 88 12.31 19.14 0.95
CA ALA A 88 11.99 18.53 -0.34
C ALA A 88 10.57 17.96 -0.39
N GLN A 89 10.03 17.44 0.72
CA GLN A 89 8.63 17.02 0.81
C GLN A 89 7.68 18.21 0.69
N ASP A 90 7.98 19.32 1.37
CA ASP A 90 7.20 20.55 1.25
C ASP A 90 7.16 21.03 -0.21
N ARG A 91 8.33 21.16 -0.85
CA ARG A 91 8.42 21.50 -2.28
C ARG A 91 7.71 20.51 -3.18
N PHE A 92 7.79 19.21 -2.89
CA PHE A 92 7.12 18.19 -3.68
C PHE A 92 5.60 18.44 -3.72
N VAL A 93 4.97 18.66 -2.56
CA VAL A 93 3.53 18.92 -2.48
C VAL A 93 3.18 20.28 -3.07
N GLU A 94 3.99 21.30 -2.85
CA GLU A 94 3.78 22.63 -3.45
C GLU A 94 3.85 22.60 -4.98
N ARG A 95 4.74 21.79 -5.57
CA ARG A 95 4.87 21.66 -7.03
C ARG A 95 3.81 20.77 -7.64
N LEU A 96 3.59 19.58 -7.08
CA LEU A 96 2.85 18.49 -7.74
C LEU A 96 1.47 18.24 -7.13
N GLY A 97 1.21 18.75 -5.91
CA GLY A 97 -0.07 18.61 -5.25
C GLY A 97 -1.18 19.38 -5.96
N ASP A 98 -2.35 18.75 -6.05
CA ASP A 98 -3.57 19.46 -6.42
C ASP A 98 -4.06 20.38 -5.28
N ALA A 99 -5.12 21.16 -5.52
CA ALA A 99 -5.64 22.09 -4.52
C ALA A 99 -6.05 21.39 -3.21
N GLY A 100 -6.55 20.15 -3.29
CA GLY A 100 -6.93 19.36 -2.13
C GLY A 100 -5.71 18.88 -1.34
N ALA A 101 -4.70 18.36 -2.04
CA ALA A 101 -3.43 17.93 -1.46
C ALA A 101 -2.71 19.10 -0.77
N LYS A 102 -2.63 20.25 -1.44
CA LYS A 102 -2.02 21.47 -0.87
C LYS A 102 -2.77 21.97 0.34
N SER A 103 -4.10 21.99 0.31
CA SER A 103 -4.89 22.43 1.46
C SER A 103 -4.72 21.51 2.67
N LYS A 104 -4.70 20.19 2.46
CA LYS A 104 -4.44 19.21 3.53
C LYS A 104 -3.03 19.37 4.09
N TRP A 105 -2.04 19.47 3.20
CA TRP A 105 -0.65 19.64 3.57
C TRP A 105 -0.44 20.91 4.39
N THR A 106 -0.96 22.06 3.96
CA THR A 106 -0.86 23.30 4.76
C THR A 106 -1.42 23.15 6.17
N ALA A 107 -2.49 22.36 6.35
CA ALA A 107 -3.10 22.11 7.66
C ALA A 107 -2.28 21.14 8.55
N SER A 108 -1.52 20.22 7.96
CA SER A 108 -0.74 19.21 8.69
C SER A 108 0.77 19.43 8.68
N ARG A 109 1.28 20.38 7.89
CA ARG A 109 2.71 20.59 7.64
C ARG A 109 3.52 20.80 8.92
N GLU A 110 2.99 21.57 9.86
CA GLU A 110 3.68 21.86 11.12
C GLU A 110 3.90 20.60 11.98
N SER A 111 3.01 19.61 11.89
CA SER A 111 3.17 18.31 12.56
C SER A 111 3.90 17.28 11.71
N ASP A 112 3.71 17.31 10.39
CA ASP A 112 4.21 16.28 9.48
C ASP A 112 5.69 16.46 9.19
N LEU A 113 6.19 17.69 9.01
CA LEU A 113 7.61 17.93 8.73
C LEU A 113 8.53 17.45 9.86
N PRO A 114 8.27 17.71 11.16
CA PRO A 114 9.05 17.12 12.24
C PRO A 114 9.01 15.59 12.25
N MET A 115 7.86 14.99 11.92
CA MET A 115 7.74 13.53 11.83
C MET A 115 8.56 12.95 10.67
N SER A 116 8.64 13.66 9.55
CA SER A 116 9.51 13.30 8.43
C SER A 116 11.00 13.35 8.82
N ILE A 117 11.42 14.32 9.62
CA ILE A 117 12.79 14.40 10.13
C ILE A 117 13.09 13.21 11.05
N ILE A 118 12.16 12.86 11.95
CA ILE A 118 12.29 11.70 12.86
C ILE A 118 12.38 10.40 12.06
N ALA A 119 11.49 10.20 11.08
CA ALA A 119 11.49 9.03 10.21
C ALA A 119 12.80 8.92 9.43
N CYS A 120 13.28 10.01 8.83
CA CYS A 120 14.56 10.06 8.13
C CYS A 120 15.73 9.71 9.06
N THR A 121 15.77 10.31 10.26
CA THR A 121 16.84 10.08 11.24
C THR A 121 16.93 8.61 11.65
N SER A 122 15.79 7.92 11.72
CA SER A 122 15.73 6.49 12.05
C SER A 122 16.47 5.58 11.04
N ASN A 123 16.69 6.04 9.81
CA ASN A 123 17.46 5.29 8.81
C ASN A 123 18.98 5.38 9.03
N GLU A 124 19.46 6.28 9.90
CA GLU A 124 20.87 6.45 10.29
C GLU A 124 21.82 6.55 9.08
N SER A 125 21.34 7.09 7.95
CA SER A 125 22.06 7.11 6.69
C SER A 125 21.85 8.43 5.94
N VAL A 126 22.91 9.23 5.91
CA VAL A 126 22.97 10.47 5.12
C VAL A 126 22.78 10.18 3.62
N VAL A 127 23.23 9.02 3.15
CA VAL A 127 23.07 8.61 1.74
C VAL A 127 21.60 8.35 1.41
N VAL A 128 20.84 7.72 2.32
CA VAL A 128 19.38 7.56 2.18
C VAL A 128 18.71 8.92 2.16
N ALA A 129 19.02 9.80 3.12
CA ALA A 129 18.44 11.15 3.19
C ALA A 129 18.73 11.97 1.92
N GLY A 130 19.97 11.93 1.43
CA GLY A 130 20.36 12.58 0.18
C GLY A 130 19.59 12.04 -1.03
N CYS A 131 19.43 10.71 -1.13
CA CYS A 131 18.61 10.11 -2.18
C CYS A 131 17.16 10.59 -2.11
N GLN A 132 16.57 10.59 -0.91
CA GLN A 132 15.18 10.99 -0.69
C GLN A 132 14.94 12.44 -1.13
N ALA A 133 15.79 13.37 -0.69
CA ALA A 133 15.69 14.78 -1.08
C ALA A 133 15.82 14.95 -2.61
N ASN A 134 16.84 14.35 -3.22
CA ASN A 134 17.05 14.42 -4.66
C ASN A 134 15.89 13.83 -5.46
N ALA A 135 15.39 12.66 -5.06
CA ALA A 135 14.31 11.99 -5.77
C ALA A 135 12.99 12.79 -5.68
N LEU A 136 12.68 13.39 -4.54
CA LEU A 136 11.51 14.27 -4.39
C LEU A 136 11.61 15.52 -5.27
N ASP A 137 12.80 16.13 -5.37
CA ASP A 137 13.03 17.28 -6.23
C ASP A 137 12.95 16.93 -7.74
N GLN A 138 13.31 15.70 -8.12
CA GLN A 138 13.26 15.22 -9.51
C GLN A 138 11.92 14.57 -9.91
N ALA A 139 11.05 14.27 -8.95
CA ALA A 139 9.76 13.67 -9.25
C ALA A 139 8.89 14.57 -10.15
N ASP A 140 8.13 13.95 -11.04
CA ASP A 140 7.21 14.61 -11.95
C ASP A 140 5.73 14.35 -11.58
N ALA A 141 4.81 14.94 -12.34
CA ALA A 141 3.37 14.87 -12.07
C ALA A 141 2.80 13.44 -12.04
N THR A 142 3.43 12.46 -12.71
CA THR A 142 3.01 11.05 -12.67
C THR A 142 3.26 10.41 -11.30
N MET A 143 4.16 10.99 -10.51
CA MET A 143 4.57 10.45 -9.21
C MET A 143 3.93 11.19 -8.02
N LYS A 144 3.02 12.14 -8.25
CA LYS A 144 2.45 13.00 -7.21
C LYS A 144 1.82 12.23 -6.03
N ASP A 145 1.24 11.05 -6.31
CA ASP A 145 0.58 10.19 -5.32
C ASP A 145 1.52 9.08 -4.80
N ARG A 146 2.82 9.12 -5.17
CA ARG A 146 3.83 8.07 -4.93
C ARG A 146 4.98 8.53 -4.04
N MET A 147 4.79 9.63 -3.29
CA MET A 147 5.80 10.17 -2.38
C MET A 147 6.39 9.11 -1.44
N GLN A 148 5.54 8.26 -0.83
CA GLN A 148 5.99 7.19 0.06
C GLN A 148 6.87 6.16 -0.66
N GLU A 149 6.48 5.74 -1.86
CA GLU A 149 7.26 4.79 -2.64
C GLU A 149 8.63 5.35 -3.05
N ILE A 150 8.70 6.64 -3.40
CA ILE A 150 9.97 7.32 -3.67
C ILE A 150 10.92 7.20 -2.46
N LEU A 151 10.40 7.45 -1.25
CA LEU A 151 11.18 7.35 -0.02
C LEU A 151 11.61 5.91 0.26
N ASP A 152 10.72 4.95 0.07
CA ASP A 152 10.96 3.52 0.32
C ASP A 152 12.00 2.94 -0.64
N VAL A 153 12.01 3.33 -1.91
CA VAL A 153 13.03 2.90 -2.88
C VAL A 153 14.42 3.39 -2.46
N CYS A 154 14.54 4.64 -1.99
CA CYS A 154 15.81 5.15 -1.46
C CYS A 154 16.27 4.37 -0.21
N VAL A 155 15.35 4.05 0.70
CA VAL A 155 15.67 3.22 1.88
C VAL A 155 16.10 1.83 1.45
N SER A 156 15.34 1.15 0.58
CA SER A 156 15.67 -0.20 0.11
C SER A 156 17.02 -0.26 -0.63
N LYS A 157 17.42 0.81 -1.30
CA LYS A 157 18.66 0.86 -2.09
C LYS A 157 19.89 1.23 -1.27
N PHE A 158 19.74 2.05 -0.24
CA PHE A 158 20.88 2.67 0.46
C PHE A 158 20.90 2.47 1.98
N ALA A 159 19.84 1.95 2.59
CA ALA A 159 19.85 1.66 4.02
C ALA A 159 20.76 0.45 4.30
N LYS A 160 21.54 0.55 5.38
CA LYS A 160 22.34 -0.58 5.84
C LYS A 160 21.41 -1.64 6.44
N PRO A 161 21.69 -2.95 6.25
CA PRO A 161 21.00 -3.99 7.00
C PRO A 161 21.19 -3.73 8.49
N ARG A 162 20.11 -3.51 9.23
CA ARG A 162 20.18 -3.34 10.69
C ARG A 162 20.71 -4.65 11.30
N ALA A 163 21.83 -4.57 12.01
CA ALA A 163 22.40 -5.69 12.76
C ALA A 163 21.42 -6.11 13.87
N GLY A 164 20.59 -7.11 13.60
CA GLY A 164 19.58 -7.63 14.52
C GLY A 164 18.18 -7.82 13.92
N GLY A 165 17.93 -7.35 12.69
CA GLY A 165 16.66 -7.58 12.00
C GLY A 165 16.76 -8.80 11.08
N VAL A 166 15.96 -9.83 11.35
CA VAL A 166 15.64 -10.87 10.38
C VAL A 166 15.20 -10.18 9.09
N GLN A 167 16.03 -10.25 8.05
CA GLN A 167 15.62 -9.92 6.70
C GLN A 167 14.43 -10.84 6.40
N ALA A 168 13.23 -10.28 6.32
CA ALA A 168 12.06 -10.96 5.76
C ALA A 168 12.22 -11.06 4.23
N ALA A 169 13.36 -11.59 3.76
CA ALA A 169 13.48 -12.15 2.44
C ALA A 169 12.84 -13.54 2.50
N GLY A 170 11.53 -13.61 2.25
CA GLY A 170 10.84 -14.88 2.01
C GLY A 170 9.94 -15.41 3.14
N MET A 171 9.09 -14.56 3.75
CA MET A 171 7.89 -15.11 4.39
C MET A 171 6.95 -15.66 3.31
N ALA A 172 7.16 -16.94 2.99
CA ALA A 172 6.18 -17.76 2.31
C ALA A 172 4.86 -17.68 3.09
N ILE A 173 3.82 -17.18 2.43
CA ILE A 173 2.45 -17.19 2.93
C ILE A 173 2.07 -18.64 3.21
N PRO A 174 1.79 -19.06 4.46
CA PRO A 174 1.25 -20.39 4.68
C PRO A 174 -0.15 -20.46 4.04
N LYS A 175 -0.33 -21.38 3.09
CA LYS A 175 -1.64 -21.71 2.52
C LYS A 175 -2.57 -22.09 3.67
N ARG A 176 -3.67 -21.33 3.80
CA ARG A 176 -4.77 -21.64 4.71
C ARG A 176 -5.40 -22.97 4.25
N PRO A 177 -5.55 -23.99 5.11
CA PRO A 177 -6.24 -25.22 4.73
C PRO A 177 -7.73 -24.90 4.50
N GLN A 178 -8.27 -25.53 3.46
CA GLN A 178 -9.69 -25.50 3.06
C GLN A 178 -10.57 -26.15 4.11
#